data_AF-A0A1F3BLI8-F1
#
_entry.id   AF-A0A1F3BLI8-F1
#
_cell.length_a   1.000
_cell.length_b   1.000
_cell.length_c   1.000
_cell.angle_alpha   90.00
_cell.angle_beta   90.00
_cell.angle_gamma   90.00
#
_symmetry.space_group_name_H-M   'P 1'
#
loop_
_entity.id
_entity.type
_entity.pdbx_description
1 polymer ?
#
loop_
_entity_poly.entity_id
_entity_poly.type
_entity_poly.pdbx_seq_one_letter_code
_entity_poly.pdbx_strand_id
1 'polypeptide(L)'
;MTGYPIVSTNQINFYNNLSEISTPETGDSFFGQDAQYSSNELLYVDNGDGTITDMVTGLMWSQSPDLDDDGDIDYDDKLSYSEAVAFASSLNFAGHSDWRLPNIKEQYSLIIFSGKDPSGYEASSTSGLIPFIDTNYFDFNYGDMSAGERIIDAQFATTTLYVSTTMMDAETMFGVNFADGRIKGYPTEPMPGQSVDKQFYVYFVRGNSTYGVNNYTNNGNGTITDNATGLMWMQNDNGEGIIWENALSYAENFEFAGYSDWRLPDIKELQSIVDYTRSPETTSSAAIDPLFICTQITNEAGETDYPYYWSGTTHANWSTVSGGNATYISFGKAMGYMDEWLDVHGAGAQRSDPKTGDPSDFPTGHGPQGDAIRIFNYVRLVRNMN
;
A
#
# COMPACT_ATOMS: atom_id res chain seq x y z
N MET A 1 15.33 -20.96 7.91
CA MET A 1 14.36 -20.12 8.63
C MET A 1 13.09 -20.11 7.80
N THR A 2 11.95 -20.47 8.38
CA THR A 2 10.65 -20.42 7.71
C THR A 2 10.04 -19.05 8.00
N GLY A 3 9.90 -18.20 6.98
CA GLY A 3 9.38 -16.85 7.11
C GLY A 3 9.84 -15.93 5.98
N TYR A 4 9.35 -14.69 5.97
CA TYR A 4 9.77 -13.63 5.06
C TYR A 4 9.97 -12.32 5.84
N PRO A 5 11.11 -11.62 5.68
CA PRO A 5 11.29 -10.30 6.26
C PRO A 5 10.44 -9.27 5.50
N ILE A 6 9.90 -8.29 6.23
CA ILE A 6 9.21 -7.15 5.62
C ILE A 6 10.27 -6.08 5.36
N VAL A 7 10.46 -5.71 4.10
CA VAL A 7 11.41 -4.68 3.70
C VAL A 7 11.02 -3.32 4.28
N SER A 8 12.00 -2.53 4.70
CA SER A 8 11.81 -1.14 5.15
C SER A 8 10.96 -0.31 4.17
N THR A 9 10.18 0.63 4.70
CA THR A 9 9.51 1.67 3.91
C THR A 9 10.50 2.70 3.37
N ASN A 10 11.73 2.76 3.88
CA ASN A 10 12.74 3.78 3.60
C ASN A 10 12.30 5.21 3.97
N GLN A 11 11.32 5.37 4.86
CA GLN A 11 10.97 6.67 5.41
C GLN A 11 11.93 7.02 6.55
N ILE A 12 12.90 7.89 6.28
CA ILE A 12 13.91 8.33 7.26
C ILE A 12 13.66 9.74 7.82
N ASN A 13 12.75 10.49 7.20
CA ASN A 13 12.38 11.83 7.63
C ASN A 13 11.19 11.78 8.60
N PHE A 14 11.15 12.72 9.54
CA PHE A 14 10.09 12.83 10.53
C PHE A 14 9.12 13.95 10.15
N TYR A 15 7.84 13.78 10.45
CA TYR A 15 6.82 14.75 10.05
C TYR A 15 5.88 15.09 11.21
N ASN A 16 5.41 16.33 11.25
CA ASN A 16 4.24 16.71 12.04
C ASN A 16 2.97 16.66 11.16
N ASN A 17 1.90 17.34 11.58
CA ASN A 17 0.64 17.43 10.84
C ASN A 17 0.70 18.28 9.55
N LEU A 18 1.85 18.87 9.19
CA LEU A 18 1.98 19.80 8.07
C LEU A 18 3.23 19.56 7.23
N SER A 19 4.38 19.39 7.87
CA SER A 19 5.69 19.40 7.22
C SER A 19 6.67 18.46 7.90
N GLU A 20 7.83 18.31 7.27
CA GLU A 20 9.00 17.67 7.86
C GLU A 20 9.45 18.42 9.13
N ILE A 21 9.98 17.68 10.10
CA ILE A 21 10.52 18.16 11.38
C ILE A 21 11.84 17.44 11.69
N SER A 22 12.60 17.96 12.67
CA SER A 22 13.72 17.21 13.24
C SER A 22 13.22 15.97 13.98
N THR A 23 14.10 14.99 14.18
CA THR A 23 13.84 13.79 14.98
C THR A 23 13.25 14.16 16.36
N PRO A 24 12.04 13.69 16.69
CA PRO A 24 11.45 13.85 18.02
C PRO A 24 12.16 12.93 19.03
N GLU A 25 12.32 13.39 20.26
CA GLU A 25 12.84 12.56 21.36
C GLU A 25 11.69 11.78 22.03
N THR A 26 12.03 10.74 22.81
CA THR A 26 11.03 9.99 23.56
C THR A 26 10.22 10.91 24.48
N GLY A 27 8.90 10.92 24.29
CA GLY A 27 7.96 11.77 25.03
C GLY A 27 7.57 13.07 24.31
N ASP A 28 8.24 13.41 23.21
CA ASP A 28 7.83 14.52 22.34
C ASP A 28 6.58 14.17 21.52
N SER A 29 5.85 15.20 21.07
CA SER A 29 4.83 15.06 20.04
C SER A 29 5.42 14.41 18.79
N PHE A 30 4.64 13.51 18.18
CA PHE A 30 5.02 12.75 16.99
C PHE A 30 6.22 11.80 17.16
N PHE A 31 6.67 11.47 18.38
CA PHE A 31 7.54 10.32 18.59
C PHE A 31 6.82 9.00 18.26
N GLY A 32 7.54 7.98 17.79
CA GLY A 32 6.97 6.66 17.43
C GLY A 32 6.50 6.51 15.99
N GLN A 33 6.90 7.43 15.09
CA GLN A 33 6.66 7.31 13.64
C GLN A 33 7.49 6.19 13.01
N ASP A 34 7.17 5.81 11.78
CA ASP A 34 7.92 4.86 10.96
C ASP A 34 9.44 5.13 10.98
N ALA A 35 9.86 6.38 10.75
CA ALA A 35 11.27 6.77 10.77
C ALA A 35 12.00 6.54 12.11
N GLN A 36 11.28 6.30 13.22
CA GLN A 36 11.86 5.93 14.50
C GLN A 36 12.32 4.46 14.55
N TYR A 37 11.75 3.63 13.67
CA TYR A 37 11.88 2.19 13.64
C TYR A 37 12.56 1.78 12.32
N SER A 38 13.86 1.50 12.36
CA SER A 38 14.57 0.91 11.21
C SER A 38 14.62 -0.61 11.36
N SER A 39 14.14 -1.32 10.35
CA SER A 39 14.37 -2.75 10.19
C SER A 39 14.43 -3.12 8.70
N ASN A 40 15.22 -4.13 8.36
CA ASN A 40 15.31 -4.69 6.99
C ASN A 40 15.51 -3.62 5.89
N GLU A 41 16.55 -2.80 6.04
CA GLU A 41 16.97 -1.78 5.06
C GLU A 41 17.05 -2.35 3.63
N LEU A 42 16.72 -1.50 2.65
CA LEU A 42 16.74 -1.85 1.22
C LEU A 42 18.12 -2.42 0.82
N LEU A 43 18.11 -3.57 0.16
CA LEU A 43 19.34 -4.19 -0.34
C LEU A 43 19.09 -4.86 -1.68
N TYR A 44 19.34 -4.11 -2.76
CA TYR A 44 19.23 -4.58 -4.13
C TYR A 44 20.60 -4.88 -4.73
N VAL A 45 20.64 -5.85 -5.65
CA VAL A 45 21.78 -6.16 -6.50
C VAL A 45 21.31 -6.13 -7.95
N ASP A 46 21.86 -5.22 -8.74
CA ASP A 46 21.77 -5.27 -10.19
C ASP A 46 22.67 -6.40 -10.71
N ASN A 47 22.07 -7.38 -11.38
CA ASN A 47 22.77 -8.54 -11.91
C ASN A 47 23.48 -8.25 -13.25
N GLY A 48 23.25 -7.08 -13.85
CA GLY A 48 23.87 -6.64 -15.10
C GLY A 48 23.29 -7.32 -16.35
N ASP A 49 22.13 -7.96 -16.23
CA ASP A 49 21.43 -8.67 -17.30
C ASP A 49 19.96 -8.22 -17.44
N GLY A 50 19.63 -7.04 -16.91
CA GLY A 50 18.27 -6.50 -16.88
C GLY A 50 17.41 -7.05 -15.73
N THR A 51 18.02 -7.67 -14.72
CA THR A 51 17.34 -8.15 -13.51
C THR A 51 17.92 -7.57 -12.23
N ILE A 52 17.05 -7.34 -11.24
CA ILE A 52 17.40 -6.86 -9.91
C ILE A 52 17.08 -7.95 -8.87
N THR A 53 18.06 -8.34 -8.07
CA THR A 53 17.85 -9.22 -6.91
C THR A 53 17.61 -8.39 -5.66
N ASP A 54 16.45 -8.57 -5.03
CA ASP A 54 16.16 -8.06 -3.69
C ASP A 54 16.67 -9.07 -2.65
N MET A 55 17.75 -8.70 -1.97
CA MET A 55 18.44 -9.54 -1.00
C MET A 55 17.68 -9.65 0.34
N VAL A 56 16.72 -8.77 0.59
CA VAL A 56 15.86 -8.83 1.77
C VAL A 56 14.75 -9.85 1.54
N THR A 57 14.00 -9.70 0.45
CA THR A 57 12.85 -10.58 0.17
C THR A 57 13.25 -11.92 -0.44
N GLY A 58 14.43 -11.99 -1.06
CA GLY A 58 14.85 -13.14 -1.87
C GLY A 58 14.08 -13.26 -3.19
N LEU A 59 13.43 -12.17 -3.62
CA LEU A 59 12.80 -12.04 -4.93
C LEU A 59 13.81 -11.51 -5.94
N MET A 60 13.64 -11.90 -7.20
CA MET A 60 14.36 -11.33 -8.33
C MET A 60 13.34 -10.76 -9.30
N TRP A 61 13.60 -9.56 -9.79
CA TRP A 61 12.68 -8.73 -10.56
C TRP A 61 13.25 -8.41 -11.94
N SER A 62 12.38 -8.21 -12.93
CA SER A 62 12.76 -7.45 -14.13
C SER A 62 13.08 -6.01 -13.74
N GLN A 63 14.10 -5.43 -14.37
CA GLN A 63 14.57 -4.08 -14.03
C GLN A 63 13.67 -2.98 -14.59
N SER A 64 13.16 -3.16 -15.81
CA SER A 64 12.39 -2.16 -16.54
C SER A 64 10.99 -2.66 -16.90
N PRO A 65 9.99 -1.75 -16.94
CA PRO A 65 8.71 -1.99 -17.59
C PRO A 65 8.72 -1.68 -19.11
N ASP A 66 9.83 -1.21 -19.69
CA ASP A 66 10.03 -1.08 -21.15
C ASP A 66 9.96 -2.48 -21.79
N LEU A 67 8.87 -2.76 -22.49
CA LEU A 67 8.57 -4.08 -23.06
C LEU A 67 8.96 -4.20 -24.54
N ASP A 68 9.12 -3.08 -25.25
CA ASP A 68 9.48 -3.08 -26.66
C ASP A 68 10.97 -2.78 -26.93
N ASP A 69 11.74 -2.48 -25.88
CA ASP A 69 13.20 -2.28 -25.83
C ASP A 69 13.63 -1.09 -26.71
N ASP A 70 12.80 -0.06 -26.80
CA ASP A 70 13.11 1.18 -27.53
C ASP A 70 13.82 2.25 -26.67
N GLY A 71 13.83 2.05 -25.35
CA GLY A 71 14.49 2.89 -24.36
C GLY A 71 13.63 4.02 -23.78
N ASP A 72 12.38 4.15 -24.22
CA ASP A 72 11.37 5.01 -23.62
C ASP A 72 10.37 4.13 -22.83
N ILE A 73 9.85 4.63 -21.71
CA ILE A 73 8.78 3.94 -20.96
C ILE A 73 7.51 4.76 -21.12
N ASP A 74 6.55 4.27 -21.90
CA ASP A 74 5.33 5.02 -22.23
C ASP A 74 4.06 4.16 -22.36
N TYR A 75 3.05 4.66 -23.06
CA TYR A 75 1.80 3.93 -23.23
C TYR A 75 1.95 2.62 -24.00
N ASP A 76 2.88 2.54 -24.97
CA ASP A 76 3.05 1.38 -25.85
C ASP A 76 3.65 0.17 -25.11
N ASP A 77 4.28 0.38 -23.94
CA ASP A 77 4.76 -0.68 -23.03
C ASP A 77 3.68 -1.33 -22.18
N LYS A 78 2.51 -0.71 -22.10
CA LYS A 78 1.46 -1.16 -21.20
C LYS A 78 0.70 -2.34 -21.78
N LEU A 79 0.25 -3.21 -20.88
CA LEU A 79 -0.56 -4.38 -21.20
C LEU A 79 -1.92 -4.29 -20.51
N SER A 80 -2.96 -4.83 -21.13
CA SER A 80 -4.18 -5.17 -20.40
C SER A 80 -3.86 -6.22 -19.32
N TYR A 81 -4.76 -6.36 -18.34
CA TYR A 81 -4.58 -7.38 -17.30
C TYR A 81 -4.41 -8.80 -17.88
N SER A 82 -5.24 -9.15 -18.88
CA SER A 82 -5.19 -10.47 -19.51
C SER A 82 -3.89 -10.69 -20.30
N GLU A 83 -3.39 -9.66 -20.98
CA GLU A 83 -2.13 -9.69 -21.71
C GLU A 83 -0.93 -9.80 -20.76
N ALA A 84 -0.94 -9.07 -19.64
CA ALA A 84 0.11 -9.15 -18.62
C ALA A 84 0.26 -10.57 -18.04
N VAL A 85 -0.85 -11.25 -17.74
CA VAL A 85 -0.86 -12.63 -17.26
C VAL A 85 -0.33 -13.60 -18.33
N ALA A 86 -0.75 -13.42 -19.59
CA ALA A 86 -0.31 -14.26 -20.71
C ALA A 86 1.18 -14.05 -21.02
N PHE A 87 1.64 -12.80 -21.04
CA PHE A 87 3.03 -12.44 -21.30
C PHE A 87 3.96 -13.05 -20.25
N ALA A 88 3.66 -12.85 -18.96
CA ALA A 88 4.45 -13.40 -17.86
C ALA A 88 4.65 -14.92 -17.98
N SER A 89 3.60 -15.65 -18.35
CA SER A 89 3.61 -17.12 -18.48
C SER A 89 4.48 -17.63 -19.65
N SER A 90 4.82 -16.77 -20.61
CA SER A 90 5.62 -17.10 -21.78
C SER A 90 7.05 -16.53 -21.74
N LEU A 91 7.32 -15.69 -20.75
CA LEU A 91 8.55 -14.91 -20.67
C LEU A 91 9.78 -15.80 -20.42
N ASN A 92 10.73 -15.73 -21.35
CA ASN A 92 12.06 -16.29 -21.21
C ASN A 92 13.07 -15.14 -21.27
N PHE A 93 13.56 -14.71 -20.10
CA PHE A 93 14.36 -13.51 -19.95
C PHE A 93 15.50 -13.74 -18.96
N ALA A 94 16.68 -13.16 -19.24
CA ALA A 94 17.91 -13.33 -18.45
C ALA A 94 18.27 -14.81 -18.15
N GLY A 95 17.99 -15.72 -19.09
CA GLY A 95 18.24 -17.16 -18.92
C GLY A 95 17.26 -17.89 -17.98
N HIS A 96 16.17 -17.24 -17.58
CA HIS A 96 15.12 -17.78 -16.71
C HIS A 96 13.78 -17.91 -17.45
N SER A 97 13.00 -18.93 -17.08
CA SER A 97 11.70 -19.26 -17.69
C SER A 97 10.59 -19.44 -16.65
N ASP A 98 10.85 -19.07 -15.40
CA ASP A 98 9.97 -19.17 -14.23
C ASP A 98 9.49 -17.80 -13.76
N TRP A 99 9.48 -16.82 -14.68
CA TRP A 99 8.91 -15.49 -14.45
C TRP A 99 7.40 -15.55 -14.28
N ARG A 100 6.89 -14.63 -13.47
CA ARG A 100 5.45 -14.46 -13.22
C ARG A 100 5.14 -13.01 -12.90
N LEU A 101 3.88 -12.63 -13.03
CA LEU A 101 3.38 -11.38 -12.48
C LEU A 101 3.40 -11.47 -10.93
N PRO A 102 3.81 -10.42 -10.20
CA PRO A 102 3.82 -10.44 -8.74
C PRO A 102 2.41 -10.50 -8.17
N ASN A 103 2.26 -10.99 -6.94
CA ASN A 103 1.09 -10.67 -6.13
C ASN A 103 1.24 -9.28 -5.49
N ILE A 104 0.18 -8.74 -4.90
CA ILE A 104 0.21 -7.39 -4.34
C ILE A 104 1.19 -7.24 -3.16
N LYS A 105 1.37 -8.27 -2.33
CA LYS A 105 2.34 -8.22 -1.21
C LYS A 105 3.77 -8.16 -1.74
N GLU A 106 4.08 -8.89 -2.81
CA GLU A 106 5.38 -8.83 -3.48
C GLU A 106 5.59 -7.48 -4.16
N GLN A 107 4.66 -6.99 -4.98
CA GLN A 107 4.85 -5.71 -5.66
C GLN A 107 4.93 -4.54 -4.66
N TYR A 108 4.17 -4.60 -3.57
CA TYR A 108 4.23 -3.61 -2.50
C TYR A 108 5.55 -3.66 -1.71
N SER A 109 6.36 -4.73 -1.80
CA SER A 109 7.69 -4.73 -1.19
C SER A 109 8.62 -3.71 -1.82
N LEU A 110 8.41 -3.37 -3.10
CA LEU A 110 9.20 -2.39 -3.85
C LEU A 110 8.85 -0.93 -3.52
N ILE A 111 7.68 -0.67 -2.93
CA ILE A 111 7.25 0.71 -2.66
C ILE A 111 8.16 1.34 -1.60
N ILE A 112 8.57 2.59 -1.79
CA ILE A 112 9.38 3.33 -0.80
C ILE A 112 8.73 4.68 -0.49
N PHE A 113 8.61 4.99 0.79
CA PHE A 113 7.97 6.19 1.34
C PHE A 113 8.94 7.36 1.55
N SER A 114 10.09 7.31 0.87
CA SER A 114 10.90 8.49 0.52
C SER A 114 10.37 9.21 -0.73
N GLY A 115 9.46 8.58 -1.49
CA GLY A 115 8.73 9.19 -2.61
C GLY A 115 7.80 10.33 -2.19
N LYS A 116 7.33 11.12 -3.16
CA LYS A 116 6.43 12.26 -2.93
C LYS A 116 5.25 12.23 -3.88
N ASP A 117 4.04 12.21 -3.34
CA ASP A 117 2.80 12.25 -4.09
C ASP A 117 2.75 13.56 -4.92
N PRO A 118 2.61 13.48 -6.25
CA PRO A 118 2.54 14.65 -7.14
C PRO A 118 1.13 15.27 -7.21
N SER A 119 0.16 14.82 -6.41
CA SER A 119 -1.19 15.39 -6.40
C SER A 119 -1.17 16.92 -6.23
N GLY A 120 -1.86 17.63 -7.12
CA GLY A 120 -1.87 19.10 -7.21
C GLY A 120 -0.71 19.71 -8.02
N TYR A 121 0.14 18.89 -8.62
CA TYR A 121 1.18 19.33 -9.55
C TYR A 121 0.59 19.61 -10.94
N GLU A 122 0.71 20.85 -11.41
CA GLU A 122 0.08 21.33 -12.65
C GLU A 122 1.09 21.58 -13.79
N ALA A 123 2.37 21.30 -13.57
CA ALA A 123 3.39 21.51 -14.60
C ALA A 123 3.45 20.34 -15.59
N SER A 124 3.91 20.63 -16.81
CA SER A 124 3.98 19.67 -17.91
C SER A 124 5.27 18.82 -17.94
N SER A 125 6.12 18.93 -16.92
CA SER A 125 7.38 18.19 -16.84
C SER A 125 7.39 17.37 -15.56
N THR A 126 7.84 16.13 -15.65
CA THR A 126 8.02 15.24 -14.50
C THR A 126 9.39 15.43 -13.82
N SER A 127 10.20 16.36 -14.33
CA SER A 127 11.52 16.68 -13.78
C SER A 127 11.41 17.16 -12.33
N GLY A 128 12.11 16.48 -11.42
CA GLY A 128 12.12 16.79 -10.00
C GLY A 128 10.99 16.16 -9.19
N LEU A 129 10.07 15.43 -9.82
CA LEU A 129 9.18 14.53 -9.11
C LEU A 129 9.97 13.31 -8.59
N ILE A 130 9.52 12.73 -7.49
CA ILE A 130 10.21 11.63 -6.80
C ILE A 130 9.20 10.48 -6.66
N PRO A 131 9.34 9.40 -7.43
CA PRO A 131 8.42 8.27 -7.34
C PRO A 131 8.64 7.47 -6.07
N PHE A 132 7.69 6.60 -5.76
CA PHE A 132 7.71 5.70 -4.60
C PHE A 132 8.42 4.38 -4.94
N ILE A 133 9.47 4.40 -5.76
CA ILE A 133 10.31 3.25 -6.10
C ILE A 133 11.78 3.69 -6.17
N ASP A 134 12.73 2.79 -5.89
CA ASP A 134 14.16 3.10 -5.95
C ASP A 134 14.67 3.13 -7.40
N THR A 135 14.72 4.33 -7.98
CA THR A 135 15.13 4.54 -9.38
C THR A 135 16.62 4.39 -9.62
N ASN A 136 17.42 4.05 -8.61
CA ASN A 136 18.81 3.60 -8.85
C ASN A 136 18.86 2.14 -9.32
N TYR A 137 17.79 1.37 -9.11
CA TYR A 137 17.73 -0.05 -9.47
C TYR A 137 16.59 -0.35 -10.44
N PHE A 138 15.44 0.32 -10.32
CA PHE A 138 14.28 0.06 -11.17
C PHE A 138 14.03 1.22 -12.13
N ASP A 139 13.91 0.91 -13.42
CA ASP A 139 13.52 1.92 -14.40
C ASP A 139 12.05 2.24 -14.23
N PHE A 140 11.70 3.52 -14.30
CA PHE A 140 10.36 3.99 -14.04
C PHE A 140 10.07 5.26 -14.85
N ASN A 141 8.85 5.37 -15.36
CA ASN A 141 8.30 6.62 -15.84
C ASN A 141 6.88 6.86 -15.31
N TYR A 142 6.52 8.14 -15.25
CA TYR A 142 5.16 8.58 -14.96
C TYR A 142 4.23 8.27 -16.16
N GLY A 143 2.93 8.58 -16.03
CA GLY A 143 1.99 8.40 -17.14
C GLY A 143 2.36 9.25 -18.37
N ASP A 144 2.09 8.70 -19.56
CA ASP A 144 2.42 9.29 -20.84
C ASP A 144 1.42 10.39 -21.24
N MET A 145 1.81 11.64 -20.97
CA MET A 145 1.02 12.81 -21.35
C MET A 145 0.86 12.99 -22.86
N SER A 146 1.72 12.37 -23.68
CA SER A 146 1.63 12.43 -25.14
C SER A 146 0.50 11.54 -25.67
N ALA A 147 0.24 10.41 -25.03
CA ALA A 147 -0.96 9.59 -25.20
C ALA A 147 -2.20 10.12 -24.48
N GLY A 148 -2.11 11.27 -23.79
CA GLY A 148 -3.22 11.91 -23.09
C GLY A 148 -3.45 11.41 -21.66
N GLU A 149 -2.48 10.69 -21.10
CA GLU A 149 -2.52 10.26 -19.71
C GLU A 149 -2.15 11.39 -18.74
N ARG A 150 -2.55 11.24 -17.47
CA ARG A 150 -2.05 12.10 -16.38
C ARG A 150 -0.72 11.55 -15.88
N ILE A 151 0.07 12.38 -15.23
CA ILE A 151 1.35 11.98 -14.59
C ILE A 151 1.17 10.76 -13.65
N ILE A 152 0.04 10.66 -12.95
CA ILE A 152 -0.24 9.55 -12.02
C ILE A 152 -0.77 8.28 -12.70
N ASP A 153 -0.94 8.28 -14.02
CA ASP A 153 -1.45 7.12 -14.77
C ASP A 153 -0.36 6.05 -15.02
N ALA A 154 0.41 5.73 -13.99
CA ALA A 154 1.50 4.75 -13.99
C ALA A 154 1.18 3.56 -13.06
N GLN A 155 0.05 2.91 -13.32
CA GLN A 155 -0.41 1.76 -12.53
C GLN A 155 0.32 0.49 -12.93
N PHE A 156 0.74 -0.31 -11.94
CA PHE A 156 1.40 -1.59 -12.16
C PHE A 156 0.46 -2.76 -11.84
N ALA A 157 0.43 -3.75 -12.73
CA ALA A 157 -0.44 -4.92 -12.58
C ALA A 157 0.11 -5.92 -11.55
N THR A 158 -0.80 -6.61 -10.85
CA THR A 158 -0.50 -7.74 -9.97
C THR A 158 -1.49 -8.87 -10.19
N THR A 159 -1.18 -10.07 -9.69
CA THR A 159 -2.10 -11.22 -9.73
C THR A 159 -3.23 -11.15 -8.69
N THR A 160 -3.25 -10.13 -7.82
CA THR A 160 -4.21 -10.07 -6.72
C THR A 160 -5.49 -9.39 -7.15
N LEU A 161 -6.53 -10.19 -7.35
CA LEU A 161 -7.88 -9.74 -7.61
C LEU A 161 -8.62 -9.47 -6.29
N TYR A 162 -9.47 -8.44 -6.31
CA TYR A 162 -10.44 -8.22 -5.25
C TYR A 162 -11.53 -9.29 -5.34
N VAL A 163 -11.89 -9.87 -4.19
CA VAL A 163 -12.91 -10.94 -4.12
C VAL A 163 -14.35 -10.44 -4.25
N SER A 164 -14.53 -9.15 -4.52
CA SER A 164 -15.79 -8.47 -4.80
C SER A 164 -15.57 -7.49 -5.97
N THR A 165 -16.59 -6.74 -6.32
CA THR A 165 -16.54 -5.70 -7.34
C THR A 165 -16.32 -4.30 -6.75
N THR A 166 -15.89 -3.35 -7.58
CA THR A 166 -15.86 -1.92 -7.23
C THR A 166 -16.83 -1.15 -8.13
N MET A 167 -16.49 0.08 -8.53
CA MET A 167 -17.30 0.98 -9.34
C MET A 167 -17.99 0.26 -10.51
N MET A 168 -19.32 0.38 -10.58
CA MET A 168 -20.14 -0.19 -11.66
C MET A 168 -19.99 -1.72 -11.81
N ASP A 169 -19.89 -2.43 -10.69
CA ASP A 169 -19.74 -3.89 -10.63
C ASP A 169 -18.50 -4.43 -11.37
N ALA A 170 -17.45 -3.62 -11.49
CA ALA A 170 -16.24 -4.00 -12.21
C ALA A 170 -15.41 -5.04 -11.45
N GLU A 171 -15.00 -6.12 -12.14
CA GLU A 171 -13.94 -7.01 -11.66
C GLU A 171 -12.65 -6.22 -11.49
N THR A 172 -12.07 -6.31 -10.29
CA THR A 172 -11.06 -5.37 -9.83
C THR A 172 -9.76 -6.09 -9.46
N MET A 173 -8.64 -5.58 -9.93
CA MET A 173 -7.29 -5.97 -9.54
C MET A 173 -6.70 -4.92 -8.59
N PHE A 174 -6.07 -5.35 -7.51
CA PHE A 174 -5.21 -4.48 -6.71
C PHE A 174 -3.89 -4.23 -7.45
N GLY A 175 -3.59 -2.98 -7.75
CA GLY A 175 -2.31 -2.57 -8.34
C GLY A 175 -1.56 -1.60 -7.43
N VAL A 176 -0.23 -1.56 -7.57
CA VAL A 176 0.60 -0.51 -6.96
C VAL A 176 0.78 0.62 -7.96
N ASN A 177 0.69 1.86 -7.49
CA ASN A 177 1.02 3.03 -8.30
C ASN A 177 2.23 3.73 -7.71
N PHE A 178 3.41 3.48 -8.28
CA PHE A 178 4.66 4.08 -7.81
C PHE A 178 4.74 5.59 -8.13
N ALA A 179 3.88 6.13 -9.00
CA ALA A 179 3.80 7.58 -9.19
C ALA A 179 3.17 8.28 -7.99
N ASP A 180 2.19 7.66 -7.32
CA ASP A 180 1.37 8.32 -6.30
C ASP A 180 1.31 7.60 -4.94
N GLY A 181 2.07 6.52 -4.77
CA GLY A 181 2.34 5.92 -3.46
C GLY A 181 1.20 5.09 -2.86
N ARG A 182 0.39 4.40 -3.67
CA ARG A 182 -0.85 3.73 -3.22
C ARG A 182 -1.04 2.33 -3.77
N ILE A 183 -1.80 1.52 -3.02
CA ILE A 183 -2.52 0.35 -3.55
C ILE A 183 -3.96 0.78 -3.86
N LYS A 184 -4.41 0.57 -5.10
CA LYS A 184 -5.80 0.86 -5.50
C LYS A 184 -6.42 -0.33 -6.21
N GLY A 185 -7.74 -0.38 -6.20
CA GLY A 185 -8.51 -1.24 -7.06
C GLY A 185 -8.60 -0.63 -8.46
N TYR A 186 -8.29 -1.43 -9.48
CA TYR A 186 -8.42 -1.05 -10.87
C TYR A 186 -9.28 -2.06 -11.63
N PRO A 187 -10.20 -1.59 -12.50
CA PRO A 187 -10.99 -2.49 -13.34
C PRO A 187 -10.06 -3.26 -14.28
N THR A 188 -10.32 -4.54 -14.46
CA THR A 188 -9.58 -5.42 -15.39
C THR A 188 -10.21 -5.46 -16.78
N GLU A 189 -11.50 -5.12 -16.88
CA GLU A 189 -12.27 -5.00 -18.11
C GLU A 189 -12.61 -3.52 -18.42
N PRO A 190 -13.09 -3.20 -19.63
CA PRO A 190 -13.46 -1.83 -19.98
C PRO A 190 -14.60 -1.33 -19.09
N MET A 191 -14.42 -0.16 -18.49
CA MET A 191 -15.48 0.51 -17.75
C MET A 191 -16.61 0.94 -18.71
N PRO A 192 -17.87 1.07 -18.23
CA PRO A 192 -18.96 1.59 -19.04
C PRO A 192 -18.61 2.86 -19.83
N GLY A 193 -18.78 2.81 -21.15
CA GLY A 193 -18.43 3.90 -22.06
C GLY A 193 -17.00 3.83 -22.63
N GLN A 194 -16.21 2.84 -22.22
CA GLN A 194 -14.89 2.53 -22.79
C GLN A 194 -14.97 1.27 -23.64
N SER A 195 -14.11 1.16 -24.65
CA SER A 195 -14.04 0.01 -25.55
C SER A 195 -12.71 -0.74 -25.47
N VAL A 196 -11.81 -0.30 -24.59
CA VAL A 196 -10.45 -0.83 -24.44
C VAL A 196 -10.26 -1.15 -22.96
N ASP A 197 -9.65 -2.29 -22.69
CA ASP A 197 -9.27 -2.70 -21.35
C ASP A 197 -8.30 -1.67 -20.78
N LYS A 198 -8.34 -1.50 -19.46
CA LYS A 198 -7.35 -0.65 -18.80
C LYS A 198 -5.95 -1.24 -19.00
N GLN A 199 -5.02 -0.36 -19.37
CA GLN A 199 -3.61 -0.70 -19.62
C GLN A 199 -2.76 -0.42 -18.38
N PHE A 200 -1.78 -1.28 -18.12
CA PHE A 200 -0.92 -1.25 -16.94
C PHE A 200 0.55 -1.46 -17.32
N TYR A 201 1.45 -0.80 -16.61
CA TYR A 201 2.85 -1.20 -16.60
C TYR A 201 3.00 -2.55 -15.86
N VAL A 202 4.11 -3.24 -16.12
CA VAL A 202 4.39 -4.54 -15.50
C VAL A 202 5.84 -4.64 -15.05
N TYR A 203 6.03 -5.18 -13.85
CA TYR A 203 7.28 -5.84 -13.49
C TYR A 203 7.02 -7.34 -13.37
N PHE A 204 7.99 -8.14 -13.75
CA PHE A 204 7.96 -9.58 -13.56
C PHE A 204 8.86 -9.96 -12.40
N VAL A 205 8.47 -11.01 -11.69
CA VAL A 205 9.18 -11.49 -10.52
C VAL A 205 9.38 -12.99 -10.58
N ARG A 206 10.41 -13.47 -9.90
CA ARG A 206 10.70 -14.89 -9.66
C ARG A 206 11.36 -15.07 -8.29
N GLY A 207 11.57 -16.32 -7.88
CA GLY A 207 12.18 -16.64 -6.59
C GLY A 207 11.14 -16.87 -5.47
N ASN A 208 11.39 -16.36 -4.27
CA ASN A 208 10.68 -16.66 -3.02
C ASN A 208 9.14 -16.70 -3.17
N SER A 209 8.58 -17.90 -3.37
CA SER A 209 7.14 -18.09 -3.57
C SER A 209 6.31 -18.04 -2.29
N THR A 210 6.96 -17.87 -1.13
CA THR A 210 6.30 -17.80 0.18
C THR A 210 6.26 -16.38 0.76
N TYR A 211 6.80 -15.39 0.04
CA TYR A 211 6.73 -14.00 0.45
C TYR A 211 5.26 -13.56 0.56
N GLY A 212 4.89 -12.98 1.72
CA GLY A 212 3.52 -12.55 1.99
C GLY A 212 2.59 -13.64 2.55
N VAL A 213 3.07 -14.87 2.77
CA VAL A 213 2.29 -15.95 3.41
C VAL A 213 2.50 -15.92 4.91
N ASN A 214 1.50 -15.45 5.65
CA ASN A 214 1.55 -15.35 7.11
C ASN A 214 1.47 -16.72 7.81
N ASN A 215 1.95 -16.79 9.06
CA ASN A 215 1.87 -17.98 9.90
C ASN A 215 1.48 -17.61 11.34
N TYR A 216 0.18 -17.41 11.55
CA TYR A 216 -0.35 -16.91 12.81
C TYR A 216 -0.48 -17.97 13.90
N THR A 217 -0.21 -17.56 15.13
CA THR A 217 -0.47 -18.33 16.36
C THR A 217 -1.16 -17.42 17.37
N ASN A 218 -2.38 -17.77 17.77
CA ASN A 218 -3.05 -17.08 18.88
C ASN A 218 -2.43 -17.53 20.20
N ASN A 219 -1.90 -16.57 20.96
CA ASN A 219 -1.20 -16.83 22.23
C ASN A 219 -2.16 -17.03 23.42
N GLY A 220 -3.47 -16.87 23.23
CA GLY A 220 -4.50 -17.05 24.26
C GLY A 220 -4.51 -15.95 25.33
N ASN A 221 -3.76 -14.87 25.15
CA ASN A 221 -3.63 -13.74 26.06
C ASN A 221 -4.01 -12.39 25.44
N GLY A 222 -4.68 -12.40 24.28
CA GLY A 222 -5.03 -11.20 23.52
C GLY A 222 -3.94 -10.73 22.54
N THR A 223 -2.93 -11.55 22.27
CA THR A 223 -1.90 -11.31 21.24
C THR A 223 -1.85 -12.43 20.21
N ILE A 224 -1.41 -12.09 19.00
CA ILE A 224 -1.22 -13.01 17.88
C ILE A 224 0.24 -12.92 17.43
N THR A 225 0.94 -14.04 17.41
CA THR A 225 2.28 -14.14 16.84
C THR A 225 2.18 -14.45 15.34
N ASP A 226 2.85 -13.67 14.49
CA ASP A 226 3.12 -14.04 13.11
C ASP A 226 4.54 -14.61 12.99
N ASN A 227 4.64 -15.94 12.96
CA ASN A 227 5.91 -16.64 12.84
C ASN A 227 6.58 -16.42 11.48
N ALA A 228 5.84 -15.94 10.46
CA ALA A 228 6.42 -15.69 9.14
C ALA A 228 7.24 -14.40 9.13
N THR A 229 6.77 -13.35 9.81
CA THR A 229 7.38 -12.01 9.78
C THR A 229 8.25 -11.72 11.00
N GLY A 230 8.12 -12.52 12.07
CA GLY A 230 8.82 -12.22 13.32
C GLY A 230 8.10 -11.19 14.18
N LEU A 231 6.83 -10.88 13.87
CA LEU A 231 6.04 -9.86 14.54
C LEU A 231 5.02 -10.46 15.51
N MET A 232 4.64 -9.68 16.52
CA MET A 232 3.53 -9.97 17.42
C MET A 232 2.55 -8.81 17.38
N TRP A 233 1.28 -9.13 17.25
CA TRP A 233 0.18 -8.18 17.05
C TRP A 233 -0.80 -8.22 18.21
N MET A 234 -1.40 -7.06 18.50
CA MET A 234 -2.61 -7.02 19.32
C MET A 234 -3.76 -7.70 18.59
N GLN A 235 -4.49 -8.57 19.30
CA GLN A 235 -5.64 -9.28 18.75
C GLN A 235 -6.84 -8.36 18.53
N ASN A 236 -7.08 -7.40 19.43
CA ASN A 236 -8.10 -6.37 19.27
C ASN A 236 -7.47 -5.09 18.71
N ASP A 237 -8.29 -4.28 18.04
CA ASP A 237 -7.96 -2.88 17.79
C ASP A 237 -8.29 -1.99 19.00
N ASN A 238 -8.09 -0.68 18.87
CA ASN A 238 -8.33 0.29 19.94
C ASN A 238 -9.81 0.64 20.17
N GLY A 239 -10.74 0.14 19.36
CA GLY A 239 -12.18 0.31 19.55
C GLY A 239 -12.79 1.64 19.08
N GLU A 240 -11.99 2.65 18.72
CA GLU A 240 -12.48 3.93 18.21
C GLU A 240 -11.50 4.61 17.24
N GLY A 241 -12.00 5.49 16.38
CA GLY A 241 -11.15 6.27 15.48
C GLY A 241 -10.42 7.40 16.21
N ILE A 242 -9.14 7.58 15.94
CA ILE A 242 -8.30 8.64 16.52
C ILE A 242 -7.46 9.34 15.45
N ILE A 243 -7.09 10.61 15.70
CA ILE A 243 -6.17 11.34 14.81
C ILE A 243 -4.75 10.74 14.91
N TRP A 244 -3.93 11.02 13.91
CA TRP A 244 -2.64 10.34 13.76
C TRP A 244 -1.63 10.63 14.89
N GLU A 245 -1.54 11.88 15.37
CA GLU A 245 -0.67 12.21 16.53
C GLU A 245 -1.08 11.41 17.78
N ASN A 246 -2.39 11.25 18.00
CA ASN A 246 -2.91 10.45 19.11
C ASN A 246 -2.66 8.96 18.91
N ALA A 247 -2.66 8.46 17.67
CA ALA A 247 -2.31 7.07 17.36
C ALA A 247 -0.87 6.73 17.75
N LEU A 248 0.07 7.62 17.43
CA LEU A 248 1.47 7.50 17.84
C LEU A 248 1.58 7.50 19.37
N SER A 249 1.01 8.51 20.02
CA SER A 249 1.04 8.62 21.48
C SER A 249 0.35 7.44 22.18
N TYR A 250 -0.76 6.94 21.65
CA TYR A 250 -1.45 5.76 22.17
C TYR A 250 -0.56 4.53 22.16
N ALA A 251 0.14 4.29 21.04
CA ALA A 251 1.01 3.13 20.89
C ALA A 251 2.18 3.15 21.89
N GLU A 252 2.91 4.27 21.97
CA GLU A 252 4.11 4.41 22.82
C GLU A 252 3.81 4.31 24.33
N ASN A 253 2.56 4.58 24.73
CA ASN A 253 2.13 4.48 26.13
C ASN A 253 1.35 3.20 26.42
N PHE A 254 1.27 2.27 25.46
CA PHE A 254 0.48 1.06 25.62
C PHE A 254 1.28 -0.05 26.29
N GLU A 255 0.78 -0.55 27.42
CA GLU A 255 1.31 -1.73 28.10
C GLU A 255 0.28 -2.85 28.11
N PHE A 256 0.63 -4.01 27.57
CA PHE A 256 -0.27 -5.16 27.52
C PHE A 256 0.49 -6.48 27.46
N ALA A 257 -0.10 -7.52 28.02
CA ALA A 257 0.46 -8.88 28.08
C ALA A 257 1.90 -8.96 28.63
N GLY A 258 2.31 -7.99 29.45
CA GLY A 258 3.67 -7.90 30.01
C GLY A 258 4.69 -7.22 29.11
N TYR A 259 4.25 -6.57 28.02
CA TYR A 259 5.09 -5.83 27.07
C TYR A 259 4.74 -4.34 27.10
N SER A 260 5.77 -3.51 26.91
CA SER A 260 5.70 -2.04 26.90
C SER A 260 6.39 -1.44 25.68
N ASP A 261 6.71 -2.26 24.69
CA ASP A 261 7.37 -1.94 23.43
C ASP A 261 6.40 -2.10 22.24
N TRP A 262 5.10 -1.91 22.51
CA TRP A 262 4.08 -1.82 21.47
C TRP A 262 4.28 -0.52 20.69
N ARG A 263 4.10 -0.59 19.37
CA ARG A 263 4.23 0.55 18.47
C ARG A 263 3.15 0.52 17.40
N LEU A 264 2.98 1.66 16.73
CA LEU A 264 2.20 1.72 15.51
C LEU A 264 3.01 1.01 14.40
N PRO A 265 2.40 0.10 13.62
CA PRO A 265 3.09 -0.58 12.53
C PRO A 265 3.44 0.42 11.43
N ASP A 266 4.54 0.17 10.71
CA ASP A 266 4.70 0.84 9.42
C ASP A 266 3.65 0.32 8.41
N ILE A 267 3.53 0.99 7.27
CA ILE A 267 2.48 0.64 6.30
C ILE A 267 2.68 -0.72 5.62
N LYS A 268 3.92 -1.20 5.46
CA LYS A 268 4.22 -2.52 4.90
C LYS A 268 3.94 -3.62 5.91
N GLU A 269 4.23 -3.39 7.19
CA GLU A 269 3.81 -4.27 8.28
C GLU A 269 2.29 -4.37 8.36
N LEU A 270 1.58 -3.24 8.30
CA LEU A 270 0.12 -3.23 8.32
C LEU A 270 -0.49 -3.91 7.08
N GLN A 271 0.12 -3.73 5.90
CA GLN A 271 -0.29 -4.43 4.69
C GLN A 271 -0.02 -5.94 4.75
N SER A 272 1.04 -6.34 5.47
CA SER A 272 1.42 -7.75 5.58
C SER A 272 0.35 -8.64 6.21
N ILE A 273 -0.54 -8.06 7.02
CA ILE A 273 -1.64 -8.78 7.68
C ILE A 273 -2.96 -8.75 6.90
N VAL A 274 -3.02 -8.07 5.76
CA VAL A 274 -4.20 -8.09 4.88
C VAL A 274 -4.40 -9.49 4.31
N ASP A 275 -5.65 -9.96 4.39
CA ASP A 275 -6.12 -11.16 3.71
C ASP A 275 -7.00 -10.77 2.52
N TYR A 276 -6.38 -10.71 1.35
CA TYR A 276 -7.03 -10.34 0.09
C TYR A 276 -8.08 -11.36 -0.40
N THR A 277 -8.24 -12.51 0.29
CA THR A 277 -9.31 -13.47 0.00
C THR A 277 -10.62 -13.15 0.71
N ARG A 278 -10.66 -12.06 1.49
CA ARG A 278 -11.76 -11.68 2.37
C ARG A 278 -12.21 -10.25 2.11
N SER A 279 -13.49 -10.01 2.30
CA SER A 279 -14.07 -8.66 2.22
C SER A 279 -15.40 -8.61 2.99
N PRO A 280 -15.90 -7.39 3.30
CA PRO A 280 -17.23 -7.24 3.90
C PRO A 280 -18.32 -7.89 3.05
N GLU A 281 -18.24 -7.76 1.72
CA GLU A 281 -19.26 -8.27 0.80
C GLU A 281 -19.21 -9.80 0.65
N THR A 282 -18.01 -10.38 0.51
CA THR A 282 -17.84 -11.79 0.15
C THR A 282 -17.84 -12.71 1.37
N THR A 283 -17.30 -12.24 2.50
CA THR A 283 -17.12 -13.06 3.71
C THR A 283 -17.76 -12.48 4.96
N SER A 284 -18.48 -11.35 4.86
CA SER A 284 -19.08 -10.64 6.00
C SER A 284 -18.07 -10.31 7.10
N SER A 285 -16.81 -10.06 6.72
CA SER A 285 -15.71 -9.80 7.64
C SER A 285 -14.76 -8.74 7.08
N ALA A 286 -13.92 -8.17 7.95
CA ALA A 286 -12.76 -7.41 7.51
C ALA A 286 -11.83 -8.27 6.61
N ALA A 287 -11.04 -7.60 5.76
CA ALA A 287 -10.00 -8.17 4.90
C ALA A 287 -8.74 -8.57 5.70
N ILE A 288 -8.92 -9.40 6.73
CA ILE A 288 -7.87 -9.87 7.66
C ILE A 288 -8.24 -11.25 8.18
N ASP A 289 -7.24 -12.01 8.64
CA ASP A 289 -7.45 -13.33 9.24
C ASP A 289 -8.44 -13.27 10.44
N PRO A 290 -9.38 -14.24 10.56
CA PRO A 290 -10.38 -14.25 11.64
C PRO A 290 -9.83 -14.33 13.06
N LEU A 291 -8.55 -14.62 13.27
CA LEU A 291 -7.91 -14.50 14.57
C LEU A 291 -7.92 -13.06 15.09
N PHE A 292 -7.87 -12.08 14.19
CA PHE A 292 -7.92 -10.66 14.53
C PHE A 292 -9.37 -10.21 14.73
N ILE A 293 -9.61 -9.47 15.80
CA ILE A 293 -10.91 -8.89 16.12
C ILE A 293 -10.90 -7.44 15.65
N CYS A 294 -11.78 -7.11 14.72
CA CYS A 294 -11.98 -5.77 14.20
C CYS A 294 -13.30 -5.20 14.71
N THR A 295 -13.27 -3.96 15.19
CA THR A 295 -14.47 -3.20 15.52
C THR A 295 -15.30 -2.97 14.26
N GLN A 296 -16.61 -3.19 14.38
CA GLN A 296 -17.56 -2.88 13.31
C GLN A 296 -17.97 -1.41 13.38
N ILE A 297 -18.09 -0.78 12.21
CA ILE A 297 -18.53 0.60 12.05
C ILE A 297 -19.77 0.68 11.16
N THR A 298 -20.40 1.85 11.14
CA THR A 298 -21.31 2.23 10.05
C THR A 298 -20.53 3.08 9.06
N ASN A 299 -20.43 2.65 7.80
CA ASN A 299 -19.73 3.41 6.76
C ASN A 299 -20.57 4.59 6.23
N GLU A 300 -20.01 5.31 5.28
CA GLU A 300 -20.57 6.52 4.68
C GLU A 300 -21.90 6.26 3.95
N ALA A 301 -22.15 5.03 3.51
CA ALA A 301 -23.40 4.58 2.89
C ALA A 301 -24.46 4.12 3.92
N GLY A 302 -24.15 4.13 5.22
CA GLY A 302 -25.04 3.65 6.28
C GLY A 302 -25.01 2.13 6.48
N GLU A 303 -24.02 1.43 5.92
CA GLU A 303 -23.88 -0.03 5.98
C GLU A 303 -22.97 -0.47 7.13
N THR A 304 -23.14 -1.70 7.61
CA THR A 304 -22.17 -2.33 8.51
C THR A 304 -20.88 -2.64 7.75
N ASP A 305 -19.76 -2.16 8.27
CA ASP A 305 -18.45 -2.25 7.64
C ASP A 305 -17.33 -2.30 8.68
N TYR A 306 -16.07 -2.21 8.23
CA TYR A 306 -14.88 -2.21 9.07
C TYR A 306 -14.01 -0.97 8.80
N PRO A 307 -13.24 -0.52 9.79
CA PRO A 307 -12.55 0.77 9.71
C PRO A 307 -11.29 0.73 8.84
N TYR A 308 -10.74 1.93 8.62
CA TYR A 308 -9.38 2.10 8.13
C TYR A 308 -8.43 2.16 9.32
N TYR A 309 -7.19 1.72 9.11
CA TYR A 309 -6.20 1.62 10.18
C TYR A 309 -4.96 2.44 9.86
N TRP A 310 -4.57 3.33 10.77
CA TRP A 310 -3.36 4.11 10.63
C TRP A 310 -2.12 3.24 10.65
N SER A 311 -1.13 3.62 9.84
CA SER A 311 0.26 3.23 10.04
C SER A 311 1.07 4.40 10.62
N GLY A 312 2.30 4.13 11.07
CA GLY A 312 3.30 5.14 11.44
C GLY A 312 3.91 5.87 10.26
N THR A 313 3.56 5.53 9.01
CA THR A 313 4.19 6.03 7.79
C THR A 313 3.45 7.25 7.24
N THR A 314 4.16 8.37 7.13
CA THR A 314 3.68 9.59 6.46
C THR A 314 3.54 9.36 4.96
N HIS A 315 2.47 9.83 4.35
CA HIS A 315 2.35 9.88 2.90
C HIS A 315 2.76 11.27 2.40
N ALA A 316 4.06 11.42 2.11
CA ALA A 316 4.61 12.72 1.79
C ALA A 316 4.10 13.26 0.44
N ASN A 317 3.85 14.57 0.37
CA ASN A 317 3.41 15.25 -0.86
C ASN A 317 4.49 16.20 -1.39
N TRP A 318 4.50 16.45 -2.69
CA TRP A 318 5.45 17.35 -3.35
C TRP A 318 5.29 18.83 -2.94
N SER A 319 4.10 19.22 -2.49
CA SER A 319 3.73 20.60 -2.17
C SER A 319 4.36 21.11 -0.88
N THR A 320 3.99 22.35 -0.49
CA THR A 320 4.47 22.99 0.74
C THR A 320 3.91 22.35 2.01
N VAL A 321 2.81 21.60 1.94
CA VAL A 321 2.24 20.82 3.06
C VAL A 321 2.67 19.36 2.89
N SER A 322 3.98 19.15 2.88
CA SER A 322 4.60 17.88 2.49
C SER A 322 4.32 16.73 3.47
N GLY A 323 3.95 17.02 4.73
CA GLY A 323 3.73 16.02 5.78
C GLY A 323 2.28 15.85 6.23
N GLY A 324 1.33 16.49 5.54
CA GLY A 324 -0.06 16.63 6.01
C GLY A 324 -0.87 15.33 6.10
N ASN A 325 -0.45 14.28 5.37
CA ASN A 325 -1.17 13.02 5.29
C ASN A 325 -0.36 11.86 5.88
N ALA A 326 -1.04 10.90 6.47
CA ALA A 326 -0.47 9.60 6.85
C ALA A 326 -1.14 8.49 6.05
N THR A 327 -0.47 7.34 5.91
CA THR A 327 -1.02 6.19 5.20
C THR A 327 -1.92 5.36 6.10
N TYR A 328 -2.88 4.66 5.48
CA TYR A 328 -3.74 3.69 6.15
C TYR A 328 -4.01 2.49 5.25
N ILE A 329 -4.44 1.38 5.86
CA ILE A 329 -5.05 0.23 5.16
C ILE A 329 -6.56 0.21 5.43
N SER A 330 -7.36 0.00 4.38
CA SER A 330 -8.80 -0.22 4.47
C SER A 330 -9.09 -1.70 4.71
N PHE A 331 -9.40 -2.09 5.94
CA PHE A 331 -9.83 -3.48 6.22
C PHE A 331 -11.33 -3.70 5.92
N GLY A 332 -12.12 -2.64 5.86
CA GLY A 332 -13.46 -2.62 5.26
C GLY A 332 -13.45 -2.10 3.82
N LYS A 333 -14.63 -1.81 3.26
CA LYS A 333 -14.76 -1.26 1.89
C LYS A 333 -13.98 0.06 1.78
N ALA A 334 -13.25 0.27 0.68
CA ALA A 334 -12.53 1.51 0.45
C ALA A 334 -13.47 2.50 -0.26
N MET A 335 -14.22 3.24 0.56
CA MET A 335 -15.36 4.04 0.13
C MET A 335 -14.95 5.28 -0.67
N GLY A 336 -15.76 5.62 -1.66
CA GLY A 336 -15.69 6.86 -2.43
C GLY A 336 -17.09 7.33 -2.83
N TYR A 337 -17.22 8.61 -3.18
CA TYR A 337 -18.46 9.23 -3.59
C TYR A 337 -18.49 9.50 -5.10
N MET A 338 -19.28 8.72 -5.83
CA MET A 338 -19.55 8.92 -7.26
C MET A 338 -21.05 8.93 -7.50
N ASP A 339 -21.67 10.09 -7.26
CA ASP A 339 -23.13 10.32 -7.14
C ASP A 339 -23.80 9.61 -5.94
N GLU A 340 -23.22 8.50 -5.48
CA GLU A 340 -23.53 7.80 -4.23
C GLU A 340 -22.25 7.25 -3.58
N TRP A 341 -22.33 6.84 -2.31
CA TRP A 341 -21.23 6.18 -1.61
C TRP A 341 -21.14 4.71 -2.02
N LEU A 342 -19.99 4.29 -2.51
CA LEU A 342 -19.71 2.91 -2.95
C LEU A 342 -18.25 2.54 -2.68
N ASP A 343 -17.93 1.24 -2.79
CA ASP A 343 -16.56 0.75 -2.74
C ASP A 343 -15.84 1.07 -4.05
N VAL A 344 -14.83 1.95 -4.01
CA VAL A 344 -14.13 2.42 -5.22
C VAL A 344 -12.74 1.81 -5.39
N HIS A 345 -12.14 1.26 -4.32
CA HIS A 345 -10.80 0.65 -4.39
C HIS A 345 -10.72 -0.77 -3.80
N GLY A 346 -11.74 -1.25 -3.09
CA GLY A 346 -11.77 -2.59 -2.48
C GLY A 346 -11.16 -2.67 -1.07
N ALA A 347 -11.70 -3.58 -0.25
CA ALA A 347 -11.12 -3.93 1.05
C ALA A 347 -9.74 -4.57 0.88
N GLY A 348 -8.72 -3.98 1.50
CA GLY A 348 -7.30 -4.28 1.31
C GLY A 348 -6.52 -3.17 0.58
N ALA A 349 -7.20 -2.11 0.13
CA ALA A 349 -6.55 -0.93 -0.44
C ALA A 349 -5.68 -0.19 0.60
N GLN A 350 -4.64 0.48 0.10
CA GLN A 350 -3.78 1.36 0.87
C GLN A 350 -3.89 2.77 0.32
N ARG A 351 -4.26 3.71 1.18
CA ARG A 351 -4.45 5.12 0.84
C ARG A 351 -3.83 5.98 1.92
N SER A 352 -4.24 7.24 1.98
CA SER A 352 -3.78 8.21 2.96
C SER A 352 -4.89 9.19 3.31
N ASP A 353 -4.92 9.62 4.57
CA ASP A 353 -5.84 10.63 5.09
C ASP A 353 -5.04 11.79 5.69
N PRO A 354 -5.63 13.00 5.80
CA PRO A 354 -5.10 14.07 6.62
C PRO A 354 -4.86 13.61 8.06
N LYS A 355 -3.72 13.97 8.63
CA LYS A 355 -3.35 13.58 10.01
C LYS A 355 -4.21 14.24 11.08
N THR A 356 -4.87 15.35 10.74
CA THR A 356 -5.74 16.15 11.60
C THR A 356 -6.78 16.88 10.76
N GLY A 357 -7.83 17.42 11.38
CA GLY A 357 -8.92 18.15 10.72
C GLY A 357 -10.29 17.63 11.13
N ASP A 358 -11.31 17.99 10.34
CA ASP A 358 -12.70 17.56 10.54
C ASP A 358 -13.21 16.84 9.28
N PRO A 359 -13.65 15.57 9.37
CA PRO A 359 -14.20 14.82 8.22
C PRO A 359 -15.40 15.50 7.56
N SER A 360 -16.15 16.33 8.31
CA SER A 360 -17.28 17.07 7.76
C SER A 360 -16.89 18.15 6.74
N ASP A 361 -15.60 18.50 6.66
CA ASP A 361 -15.05 19.34 5.58
C ASP A 361 -15.01 18.60 4.22
N PHE A 362 -15.22 17.27 4.21
CA PHE A 362 -15.19 16.41 3.02
C PHE A 362 -16.51 15.63 2.85
N PRO A 363 -17.66 16.31 2.71
CA PRO A 363 -18.97 15.65 2.68
C PRO A 363 -19.18 14.70 1.49
N THR A 364 -18.36 14.82 0.45
CA THR A 364 -18.32 13.96 -0.74
C THR A 364 -16.92 13.42 -1.00
N GLY A 365 -16.12 13.28 0.07
CA GLY A 365 -14.75 12.81 -0.01
C GLY A 365 -13.80 13.74 -0.79
N HIS A 366 -12.69 13.19 -1.27
CA HIS A 366 -11.64 13.93 -1.95
C HIS A 366 -11.03 13.17 -3.15
N GLY A 367 -10.62 13.91 -4.18
CA GLY A 367 -10.01 13.35 -5.37
C GLY A 367 -11.03 12.83 -6.41
N PRO A 368 -10.56 12.19 -7.49
CA PRO A 368 -11.39 11.89 -8.67
C PRO A 368 -12.57 10.94 -8.40
N GLN A 369 -12.41 10.01 -7.45
CA GLN A 369 -13.46 9.06 -7.03
C GLN A 369 -14.19 9.51 -5.75
N GLY A 370 -13.92 10.72 -5.25
CA GLY A 370 -14.51 11.21 -4.01
C GLY A 370 -14.17 10.32 -2.81
N ASP A 371 -12.92 9.86 -2.69
CA ASP A 371 -12.47 8.97 -1.62
C ASP A 371 -12.87 9.49 -0.24
N ALA A 372 -13.42 8.62 0.61
CA ALA A 372 -13.80 8.97 1.96
C ALA A 372 -12.58 9.44 2.77
N ILE A 373 -12.73 10.61 3.42
CA ILE A 373 -11.73 11.19 4.31
C ILE A 373 -12.24 11.04 5.73
N ARG A 374 -11.64 10.10 6.49
CA ARG A 374 -12.12 9.75 7.83
C ARG A 374 -11.38 10.47 8.94
N ILE A 375 -10.08 10.74 8.78
CA ILE A 375 -9.16 11.41 9.73
C ILE A 375 -9.02 10.68 11.09
N PHE A 376 -10.13 10.22 11.66
CA PHE A 376 -10.24 9.35 12.81
C PHE A 376 -10.16 7.89 12.35
N ASN A 377 -8.95 7.39 12.13
CA ASN A 377 -8.71 5.99 11.79
C ASN A 377 -8.33 5.18 13.03
N TYR A 378 -8.53 3.87 12.95
CA TYR A 378 -8.28 2.93 14.05
C TYR A 378 -6.81 2.55 14.10
N VAL A 379 -6.39 1.88 15.16
CA VAL A 379 -5.02 1.37 15.29
C VAL A 379 -4.99 -0.08 15.72
N ARG A 380 -4.00 -0.81 15.21
CA ARG A 380 -3.65 -2.16 15.66
C ARG A 380 -2.16 -2.17 15.93
N LEU A 381 -1.81 -2.35 17.21
CA LEU A 381 -0.43 -2.27 17.64
C LEU A 381 0.34 -3.53 17.29
N VAL A 382 1.63 -3.34 17.02
CA VAL A 382 2.59 -4.39 16.71
C VAL A 382 3.82 -4.25 17.61
N ARG A 383 4.57 -5.34 17.75
CA ARG A 383 5.92 -5.35 18.31
C ARG A 383 6.76 -6.44 17.64
N ASN A 384 8.08 -6.33 17.77
CA ASN A 384 8.98 -7.38 17.33
C ASN A 384 8.98 -8.54 18.33
N MET A 385 9.09 -9.78 17.84
CA MET A 385 9.39 -10.93 18.70
C MET A 385 10.87 -10.88 19.10
N ASN A 386 11.14 -11.01 20.40
CA ASN A 386 12.50 -11.06 20.95
C ASN A 386 13.12 -12.45 20.85
#